data_AF-A0AAW0GS48-F1
#
_entry.id   AF-A0AAW0GS48-F1
#
_cell.length_a   1.000
_cell.length_b   1.000
_cell.length_c   1.000
_cell.angle_alpha   90.00
_cell.angle_beta   90.00
_cell.angle_gamma   90.00
#
_symmetry.space_group_name_H-M   'P 1'
#
loop_
_entity.id
_entity.type
_entity.pdbx_description
1 polymer ?
#
loop_
_entity_poly.entity_id
_entity_poly.type
_entity_poly.pdbx_seq_one_letter_code
_entity_poly.pdbx_strand_id
1 'polypeptide(L)'
;MALKYFKDKVFTQGASAAELLESSITSMRRHIERQGPGVLAHLCQSILLQWNNVVLGEKPSSNITGTVSSITRWTCTCAHCVKAKNFLTREPDRDLRLERIGAPARKHVEQEMNKLTKLGATHELLKTSPQGLVIIKSDQVWEHSKWNAKQYKGCAMLQSLSRTKSELKVLLGEHYGGVTGVLQGTMRKYDPSQAQPVAGTSSNAAEPPAKRRKVVVDPTTIIDLT
;
A
#
# COMPACT_ATOMS: atom_id res chain seq x y z
N MET A 1 9.40 11.17 24.86
CA MET A 1 10.76 10.60 24.71
C MET A 1 10.92 9.74 23.46
N ALA A 2 10.01 8.78 23.19
CA ALA A 2 10.10 7.88 22.03
C ALA A 2 10.13 8.57 20.65
N LEU A 3 9.36 9.64 20.45
CA LEU A 3 9.36 10.42 19.20
C LEU A 3 10.69 11.15 18.95
N LYS A 4 11.36 11.61 20.00
CA LYS A 4 12.68 12.24 19.93
C LYS A 4 13.74 11.19 19.56
N TYR A 5 13.70 10.04 20.22
CA TYR A 5 14.54 8.89 19.89
C TYR A 5 14.37 8.42 18.44
N PHE A 6 13.12 8.40 17.95
CA PHE A 6 12.83 8.06 16.56
C PHE A 6 13.43 9.07 15.58
N LYS A 7 13.21 10.38 15.79
CA LYS A 7 13.81 11.43 14.96
C LYS A 7 15.34 11.36 14.97
N ASP A 8 15.95 11.19 16.13
CA ASP A 8 17.41 11.17 16.28
C ASP A 8 18.04 9.95 15.60
N LYS A 9 17.39 8.77 15.67
CA LYS A 9 17.87 7.55 14.99
C LYS A 9 17.71 7.59 13.47
N VAL A 10 16.61 8.16 12.96
CA VAL A 10 16.38 8.29 11.52
C VAL A 10 17.49 9.10 10.86
N PHE A 11 18.01 10.13 11.55
CA PHE A 11 19.07 10.97 10.99
C PHE A 11 20.49 10.42 11.17
N THR A 12 20.73 9.50 12.11
CA THR A 12 22.10 9.09 12.50
C THR A 12 22.54 7.72 11.99
N GLN A 13 21.62 6.78 11.69
CA GLN A 13 22.00 5.39 11.43
C GLN A 13 22.01 4.95 9.96
N GLY A 14 21.69 5.82 9.00
CA GLY A 14 21.62 5.43 7.58
C GLY A 14 20.51 4.40 7.25
N ALA A 15 19.85 3.84 8.26
CA ALA A 15 18.65 3.04 8.11
C ALA A 15 17.53 3.91 7.53
N SER A 16 16.80 3.36 6.57
CA SER A 16 15.65 4.07 6.02
C SER A 16 14.61 4.27 7.11
N ALA A 17 13.91 5.41 7.08
CA ALA A 17 12.81 5.67 8.03
C ALA A 17 11.77 4.53 8.03
N ALA A 18 11.60 3.82 6.91
CA ALA A 18 10.72 2.68 6.80
C ALA A 18 11.14 1.50 7.70
N GLU A 19 12.42 1.12 7.68
CA GLU A 19 12.95 -0.01 8.48
C GLU A 19 12.82 0.25 9.99
N LEU A 20 13.07 1.49 10.41
CA LEU A 20 12.89 1.88 11.82
C LEU A 20 11.43 1.80 12.25
N LEU A 21 10.49 2.16 11.37
CA LEU A 21 9.05 2.07 11.65
C LEU A 21 8.60 0.59 11.69
N GLU A 22 9.08 -0.25 10.78
CA GLU A 22 8.79 -1.69 10.76
C GLU A 22 9.27 -2.39 12.05
N SER A 23 10.49 -2.08 12.49
CA SER A 23 11.04 -2.57 13.76
C SER A 23 10.20 -2.12 14.96
N SER A 24 9.81 -0.84 14.97
CA SER A 24 8.97 -0.26 16.03
C SER A 24 7.61 -0.92 16.10
N ILE A 25 6.97 -1.19 14.94
CA ILE A 25 5.67 -1.86 14.86
C ILE A 25 5.74 -3.29 15.39
N THR A 26 6.79 -4.04 15.03
CA THR A 26 6.98 -5.40 15.53
C THR A 26 7.11 -5.42 17.05
N SER A 27 7.83 -4.46 17.63
CA SER A 27 7.95 -4.32 19.08
C SER A 27 6.60 -3.94 19.72
N MET A 28 5.89 -2.96 19.15
CA MET A 28 4.58 -2.52 19.64
C MET A 28 3.56 -3.65 19.67
N ARG A 29 3.52 -4.50 18.63
CA ARG A 29 2.61 -5.65 18.58
C ARG A 29 2.77 -6.54 19.82
N ARG A 30 4.01 -6.88 20.19
CA ARG A 30 4.28 -7.71 21.38
C ARG A 30 3.80 -7.04 22.67
N HIS A 31 3.87 -5.71 22.74
CA HIS A 31 3.37 -4.96 23.88
C HIS A 31 1.84 -4.92 23.92
N ILE A 32 1.18 -4.71 22.76
CA ILE A 32 -0.29 -4.76 22.63
C ILE A 32 -0.81 -6.13 23.08
N GLU A 33 -0.15 -7.22 22.67
CA GLU A 33 -0.52 -8.58 23.07
C GLU A 33 -0.42 -8.82 24.58
N ARG A 34 0.45 -8.08 25.30
CA ARG A 34 0.64 -8.21 26.75
C ARG A 34 -0.23 -7.27 27.59
N GLN A 35 -0.44 -6.04 27.12
CA GLN A 35 -1.01 -4.94 27.90
C GLN A 35 -2.36 -4.45 27.35
N GLY A 36 -2.79 -4.99 26.21
CA GLY A 36 -3.98 -4.53 25.48
C GLY A 36 -3.70 -3.32 24.57
N PRO A 37 -4.63 -3.02 23.65
CA PRO A 37 -4.45 -1.99 22.62
C PRO A 37 -4.46 -0.55 23.16
N GLY A 38 -5.14 -0.29 24.29
CA GLY A 38 -5.33 1.07 24.81
C GLY A 38 -4.02 1.75 25.25
N VAL A 39 -3.06 1.00 25.79
CA VAL A 39 -1.82 1.55 26.36
C VAL A 39 -0.92 2.19 25.30
N LEU A 40 -0.94 1.67 24.07
CA LEU A 40 -0.06 2.13 22.98
C LEU A 40 -0.79 2.90 21.88
N ALA A 41 -2.09 3.15 22.02
CA ALA A 41 -2.92 3.78 21.00
C ALA A 41 -2.29 5.08 20.45
N HIS A 42 -1.93 6.02 21.32
CA HIS A 42 -1.31 7.29 20.90
C HIS A 42 0.04 7.15 20.19
N LEU A 43 0.86 6.16 20.61
CA LEU A 43 2.13 5.90 19.95
C LEU A 43 1.91 5.31 18.55
N CYS A 44 1.00 4.34 18.42
CA CYS A 44 0.62 3.75 17.15
C CYS A 44 0.07 4.82 16.18
N GLN A 45 -0.83 5.68 16.68
CA GLN A 45 -1.36 6.81 15.91
C GLN A 45 -0.24 7.71 15.41
N SER A 46 0.65 8.15 16.29
CA SER A 46 1.78 9.02 15.94
C SER A 46 2.68 8.42 14.86
N ILE A 47 3.01 7.14 14.98
CA ILE A 47 3.86 6.40 14.02
C ILE A 47 3.19 6.30 12.65
N LEU A 48 1.90 5.99 12.60
CA LEU A 48 1.16 5.83 11.34
C LEU A 48 0.88 7.17 10.66
N LEU A 49 0.62 8.22 11.44
CA LEU A 49 0.54 9.58 10.92
C LEU A 49 1.87 10.01 10.30
N GLN A 50 2.99 9.68 10.97
CA GLN A 50 4.32 9.95 10.44
C GLN A 50 4.62 9.13 9.17
N TRP A 51 4.20 7.86 9.12
CA TRP A 51 4.32 7.03 7.92
C TRP A 51 3.60 7.68 6.73
N ASN A 52 2.35 8.11 6.92
CA ASN A 52 1.56 8.74 5.87
C ASN A 52 2.21 10.04 5.38
N ASN A 53 2.70 10.87 6.30
CA ASN A 53 3.26 12.18 5.95
C ASN A 53 4.67 12.12 5.36
N VAL A 54 5.51 11.19 5.83
CA VAL A 54 6.94 11.15 5.47
C VAL A 54 7.28 10.02 4.52
N VAL A 55 6.76 8.82 4.76
CA VAL A 55 7.16 7.64 3.99
C VAL A 55 6.33 7.51 2.72
N LEU A 56 5.00 7.51 2.87
CA LEU A 56 4.09 7.35 1.74
C LEU A 56 4.22 8.54 0.77
N GLY A 57 4.19 9.76 1.31
CA GLY A 57 4.25 10.98 0.52
C GLY A 57 2.95 11.24 -0.24
N GLU A 58 2.99 12.22 -1.15
CA GLU A 58 1.82 12.57 -1.95
C GLU A 58 1.51 11.49 -2.99
N LYS A 59 0.23 11.19 -3.17
CA LYS A 59 -0.23 10.27 -4.21
C LYS A 59 0.15 10.84 -5.59
N PRO A 60 0.85 10.07 -6.45
CA PRO A 60 1.17 10.50 -7.81
C PRO A 60 -0.09 10.88 -8.60
N SER A 61 0.07 11.78 -9.58
CA SER A 61 -1.04 12.36 -10.35
C SER A 61 -1.92 11.29 -11.02
N SER A 62 -3.22 11.57 -11.14
CA SER A 62 -4.24 10.64 -11.66
C SER A 62 -4.15 10.36 -13.16
N ASN A 63 -3.31 11.10 -13.90
CA ASN A 63 -3.10 10.92 -15.34
C ASN A 63 -2.55 9.53 -15.69
N ILE A 64 -1.98 8.80 -14.72
CA ILE A 64 -1.40 7.48 -14.97
C ILE A 64 -2.40 6.32 -14.98
N THR A 65 -3.62 6.55 -14.49
CA THR A 65 -4.64 5.49 -14.35
C THR A 65 -4.91 4.79 -15.69
N GLY A 66 -4.91 5.54 -16.81
CA GLY A 66 -5.07 4.99 -18.15
C GLY A 66 -3.90 4.11 -18.59
N THR A 67 -2.67 4.53 -18.27
CA THR A 67 -1.45 3.77 -18.57
C THR A 67 -1.42 2.46 -17.77
N VAL A 68 -1.68 2.50 -16.46
CA VAL A 68 -1.74 1.30 -15.61
C VAL A 68 -2.85 0.36 -16.08
N SER A 69 -4.02 0.89 -16.41
CA SER A 69 -5.14 0.10 -16.94
C SER A 69 -4.83 -0.54 -18.30
N SER A 70 -3.96 0.06 -19.10
CA SER A 70 -3.49 -0.54 -20.36
C SER A 70 -2.55 -1.71 -20.10
N ILE A 71 -1.72 -1.62 -19.05
CA ILE A 71 -0.83 -2.72 -18.63
C ILE A 71 -1.64 -3.91 -18.08
N THR A 72 -2.74 -3.67 -17.35
CA THR A 72 -3.57 -4.78 -16.82
C THR A 72 -4.24 -5.60 -17.92
N ARG A 73 -4.51 -5.00 -19.09
CA ARG A 73 -5.00 -5.67 -20.30
C ARG A 73 -3.97 -6.58 -20.97
N TRP A 74 -2.73 -6.63 -20.49
CA TRP A 74 -1.74 -7.60 -20.95
C TRP A 74 -2.18 -9.02 -20.57
N THR A 75 -2.62 -9.81 -21.57
CA THR A 75 -3.19 -11.15 -21.37
C THR A 75 -2.20 -12.30 -21.51
N CYS A 76 -1.05 -12.09 -22.14
CA CYS A 76 -0.06 -13.15 -22.30
C CYS A 76 0.43 -13.70 -20.95
N THR A 77 0.44 -15.02 -20.83
CA THR A 77 0.82 -15.77 -19.62
C THR A 77 2.22 -16.35 -19.67
N CYS A 78 3.00 -16.04 -20.72
CA CYS A 78 4.38 -16.50 -20.84
C CYS A 78 5.22 -16.03 -19.64
N ALA A 79 6.17 -16.84 -19.16
CA ALA A 79 6.93 -16.55 -17.93
C ALA A 79 7.59 -15.15 -17.96
N HIS A 80 8.21 -14.77 -19.08
CA HIS A 80 8.84 -13.45 -19.25
C HIS A 80 7.82 -12.30 -19.33
N CYS A 81 6.66 -12.55 -19.92
CA CYS A 81 5.56 -11.59 -20.03
C CYS A 81 4.95 -11.31 -18.66
N VAL A 82 4.72 -12.36 -17.87
CA VAL A 82 4.25 -12.26 -16.48
C VAL A 82 5.26 -11.50 -15.64
N LYS A 83 6.56 -11.79 -15.79
CA LYS A 83 7.61 -11.05 -15.09
C LYS A 83 7.61 -9.56 -15.47
N ALA A 84 7.55 -9.23 -16.76
CA ALA A 84 7.47 -7.86 -17.23
C ALA A 84 6.20 -7.13 -16.74
N LYS A 85 5.04 -7.79 -16.79
CA LYS A 85 3.76 -7.26 -16.29
C LYS A 85 3.81 -6.98 -14.80
N ASN A 86 4.32 -7.92 -14.01
CA ASN A 86 4.48 -7.77 -12.56
C ASN A 86 5.44 -6.63 -12.24
N PHE A 87 6.57 -6.55 -12.94
CA PHE A 87 7.52 -5.46 -12.79
C PHE A 87 6.86 -4.10 -13.03
N LEU A 88 6.14 -3.94 -14.15
CA LEU A 88 5.49 -2.68 -14.51
C LEU A 88 4.37 -2.25 -13.55
N THR A 89 3.74 -3.20 -12.85
CA THR A 89 2.58 -2.93 -11.99
C THR A 89 2.90 -2.87 -10.50
N ARG A 90 3.86 -3.67 -10.02
CA ARG A 90 4.07 -3.92 -8.58
C ARG A 90 5.45 -3.57 -8.08
N GLU A 91 6.49 -3.80 -8.89
CA GLU A 91 7.87 -3.65 -8.41
C GLU A 91 8.26 -2.17 -8.32
N PRO A 92 8.99 -1.73 -7.27
CA PRO A 92 9.41 -0.33 -7.13
C PRO A 92 10.65 0.02 -7.97
N ASP A 93 11.31 -0.98 -8.56
CA ASP A 93 12.53 -0.79 -9.33
C ASP A 93 12.28 -0.05 -10.64
N ARG A 94 13.29 0.69 -11.10
CA ARG A 94 13.19 1.55 -12.27
C ARG A 94 13.34 0.77 -13.57
N ASP A 95 14.23 -0.20 -13.58
CA ASP A 95 14.49 -1.08 -14.71
C ASP A 95 14.41 -2.56 -14.31
N LEU A 96 14.02 -3.38 -15.28
CA LEU A 96 14.05 -4.83 -15.18
C LEU A 96 14.92 -5.39 -16.31
N ARG A 97 15.87 -6.23 -15.93
CA ARG A 97 16.72 -6.98 -16.87
C ARG A 97 16.20 -8.40 -17.07
N LEU A 98 15.88 -8.72 -18.31
CA LEU A 98 15.56 -10.05 -18.78
C LEU A 98 16.77 -10.60 -19.56
N GLU A 99 17.75 -11.11 -18.82
CA GLU A 99 19.00 -11.59 -19.39
C GLU A 99 18.84 -12.96 -20.05
N ARG A 100 19.55 -13.17 -21.17
CA ARG A 100 19.68 -14.48 -21.85
C ARG A 100 18.36 -15.19 -22.19
N ILE A 101 17.25 -14.46 -22.37
CA ILE A 101 15.93 -15.04 -22.72
C ILE A 101 15.85 -15.55 -24.17
N GLY A 102 16.82 -15.20 -25.01
CA GLY A 102 16.89 -15.61 -26.41
C GLY A 102 16.03 -14.77 -27.34
N ALA A 103 16.33 -14.83 -28.64
CA ALA A 103 15.71 -13.97 -29.64
C ALA A 103 14.18 -14.16 -29.78
N PRO A 104 13.61 -15.39 -29.74
CA PRO A 104 12.16 -15.57 -29.86
C PRO A 104 11.39 -14.96 -28.68
N ALA A 105 11.80 -15.27 -27.45
CA ALA A 105 11.14 -14.74 -26.25
C ALA A 105 11.28 -13.21 -26.15
N ARG A 106 12.48 -12.68 -26.46
CA ARG A 106 12.70 -11.24 -26.53
C ARG A 106 11.74 -10.55 -27.50
N LYS A 107 11.66 -11.02 -28.75
CA LYS A 107 10.75 -10.46 -29.77
C LYS A 107 9.29 -10.49 -29.29
N HIS A 108 8.90 -11.59 -28.63
CA HIS A 108 7.55 -11.74 -28.12
C HIS A 108 7.23 -10.71 -27.02
N VAL A 109 8.10 -10.55 -26.01
CA VAL A 109 7.91 -9.54 -24.94
C VAL A 109 7.87 -8.12 -25.53
N GLU A 110 8.79 -7.81 -26.46
CA GLU A 110 8.81 -6.54 -27.17
C GLU A 110 7.51 -6.26 -27.94
N GLN A 111 6.96 -7.25 -28.65
CA GLN A 111 5.69 -7.11 -29.37
C GLN A 111 4.53 -6.83 -28.41
N GLU A 112 4.43 -7.56 -27.31
CA GLU A 112 3.39 -7.34 -26.30
C GLU A 112 3.52 -5.96 -25.65
N MET A 113 4.74 -5.54 -25.31
CA MET A 113 5.01 -4.19 -24.81
C MET A 113 4.58 -3.12 -25.81
N ASN A 114 4.95 -3.25 -27.08
CA ASN A 114 4.63 -2.26 -28.11
C ASN A 114 3.12 -2.06 -28.33
N LYS A 115 2.30 -3.08 -28.01
CA LYS A 115 0.82 -2.98 -28.06
C LYS A 115 0.25 -2.11 -26.94
N LEU A 116 0.85 -2.14 -25.75
CA LEU A 116 0.22 -1.64 -24.52
C LEU A 116 0.94 -0.47 -23.86
N THR A 117 2.26 -0.33 -24.09
CA THR A 117 3.14 0.48 -23.23
C THR A 117 3.74 1.72 -23.88
N LYS A 118 3.21 2.16 -25.04
CA LYS A 118 3.66 3.39 -25.72
C LYS A 118 3.74 4.64 -24.80
N LEU A 119 3.05 4.63 -23.66
CA LEU A 119 2.97 5.75 -22.71
C LEU A 119 3.61 5.48 -21.34
N GLY A 120 4.08 4.25 -21.06
CA GLY A 120 4.43 3.84 -19.69
C GLY A 120 5.82 3.26 -19.49
N ALA A 121 6.44 2.71 -20.54
CA ALA A 121 7.76 2.10 -20.45
C ALA A 121 8.45 2.12 -21.80
N THR A 122 9.78 2.09 -21.76
CA THR A 122 10.64 1.85 -22.92
C THR A 122 11.39 0.54 -22.72
N HIS A 123 12.01 0.04 -23.79
CA HIS A 123 12.86 -1.13 -23.71
C HIS A 123 14.13 -0.96 -24.54
N GLU A 124 15.18 -1.64 -24.10
CA GLU A 124 16.49 -1.65 -24.76
C GLU A 124 16.96 -3.10 -24.99
N LEU A 125 17.60 -3.34 -26.13
CA LEU A 125 18.18 -4.64 -26.45
C LEU A 125 19.47 -4.85 -25.66
N LEU A 126 19.54 -5.93 -24.87
CA LEU A 126 20.81 -6.40 -24.32
C LEU A 126 21.54 -7.21 -25.40
N LYS A 127 22.68 -6.69 -25.86
CA LYS A 127 23.54 -7.29 -26.88
C LYS A 127 24.39 -8.45 -26.33
N THR A 128 23.74 -9.39 -25.67
CA THR A 128 24.36 -10.63 -25.15
C THR A 128 24.01 -11.82 -26.06
N SER A 129 24.72 -12.93 -25.90
CA SER A 129 24.36 -14.23 -26.51
C SER A 129 24.12 -15.26 -25.41
N PRO A 130 22.88 -15.77 -25.22
CA PRO A 130 21.63 -15.40 -25.88
C PRO A 130 21.21 -13.94 -25.61
N GLN A 131 20.40 -13.36 -26.51
CA GLN A 131 19.90 -11.98 -26.40
C GLN A 131 19.02 -11.77 -25.16
N GLY A 132 19.00 -10.54 -24.65
CA GLY A 132 18.14 -10.12 -23.54
C GLY A 132 17.37 -8.81 -23.83
N LEU A 133 16.62 -8.34 -22.83
CA LEU A 133 15.84 -7.11 -22.88
C LEU A 133 15.96 -6.36 -21.55
N VAL A 134 16.19 -5.05 -21.59
CA VAL A 134 15.97 -4.16 -20.43
C VAL A 134 14.64 -3.45 -20.62
N ILE A 135 13.80 -3.45 -19.60
CA ILE A 135 12.54 -2.71 -19.57
C ILE A 135 12.72 -1.56 -18.59
N ILE A 136 12.46 -0.34 -19.03
CA ILE A 136 12.67 0.88 -18.23
C ILE A 136 11.33 1.59 -18.08
N LYS A 137 10.89 1.82 -16.84
CA LYS A 137 9.65 2.58 -16.58
C LYS A 137 9.84 4.05 -16.96
N SER A 138 8.76 4.70 -17.41
CA SER A 138 8.69 6.16 -17.41
C SER A 138 8.70 6.69 -15.97
N ASP A 139 9.04 7.97 -15.78
CA ASP A 139 9.07 8.59 -14.44
C ASP A 139 7.74 8.45 -13.73
N GLN A 140 6.64 8.66 -14.46
CA GLN A 140 5.29 8.55 -13.93
C GLN A 140 5.00 7.13 -13.43
N VAL A 141 5.31 6.11 -14.24
CA VAL A 141 5.04 4.70 -13.86
C VAL A 141 5.90 4.29 -12.68
N TRP A 142 7.17 4.69 -12.69
CA TRP A 142 8.08 4.41 -11.59
C TRP A 142 7.63 5.04 -10.26
N GLU A 143 7.30 6.33 -10.25
CA GLU A 143 6.83 7.00 -9.04
C GLU A 143 5.51 6.39 -8.54
N HIS A 144 4.61 6.02 -9.46
CA HIS A 144 3.38 5.30 -9.11
C HIS A 144 3.66 3.93 -8.49
N SER A 145 4.52 3.12 -9.08
CA SER A 145 4.90 1.81 -8.52
C SER A 145 5.58 1.95 -7.16
N LYS A 146 6.47 2.94 -6.99
CA LYS A 146 7.13 3.23 -5.71
C LYS A 146 6.13 3.64 -4.63
N TRP A 147 5.17 4.49 -4.97
CA TRP A 147 4.08 4.86 -4.07
C TRP A 147 3.22 3.65 -3.70
N ASN A 148 2.80 2.83 -4.67
CA ASN A 148 2.04 1.60 -4.41
C ASN A 148 2.81 0.62 -3.52
N ALA A 149 4.12 0.45 -3.72
CA ALA A 149 4.95 -0.41 -2.88
C ALA A 149 4.98 0.08 -1.42
N LYS A 150 5.10 1.40 -1.21
CA LYS A 150 5.01 2.02 0.13
C LYS A 150 3.61 1.85 0.74
N GLN A 151 2.57 2.02 -0.07
CA GLN A 151 1.18 1.81 0.35
C GLN A 151 0.96 0.37 0.83
N TYR A 152 1.40 -0.62 0.05
CA TYR A 152 1.32 -2.04 0.40
C TYR A 152 2.03 -2.34 1.71
N LYS A 153 3.26 -1.83 1.89
CA LYS A 153 4.00 -1.95 3.16
C LYS A 153 3.23 -1.34 4.33
N GLY A 154 2.67 -0.13 4.16
CA GLY A 154 1.85 0.52 5.19
C GLY A 154 0.60 -0.29 5.55
N CYS A 155 -0.06 -0.90 4.57
CA CYS A 155 -1.18 -1.81 4.81
C CYS A 155 -0.76 -3.07 5.57
N ALA A 156 0.35 -3.71 5.18
CA ALA A 156 0.89 -4.87 5.89
C ALA A 156 1.25 -4.52 7.34
N MET A 157 1.81 -3.33 7.57
CA MET A 157 2.10 -2.79 8.89
C MET A 157 0.82 -2.62 9.73
N LEU A 158 -0.25 -2.04 9.18
CA LEU A 158 -1.55 -1.96 9.88
C LEU A 158 -2.10 -3.34 10.25
N GLN A 159 -2.08 -4.27 9.31
CA GLN A 159 -2.52 -5.66 9.53
C GLN A 159 -1.67 -6.37 10.58
N SER A 160 -0.39 -6.01 10.70
CA SER A 160 0.48 -6.56 11.73
C SER A 160 0.17 -6.04 13.14
N LEU A 161 -0.49 -4.87 13.28
CA LEU A 161 -0.80 -4.27 14.59
C LEU A 161 -2.09 -4.81 15.22
N SER A 162 -3.00 -5.37 14.42
CA SER A 162 -4.33 -5.81 14.88
C SER A 162 -4.74 -7.11 14.21
N ARG A 163 -5.40 -8.01 14.94
CA ARG A 163 -6.02 -9.21 14.35
C ARG A 163 -7.37 -8.90 13.72
N THR A 164 -8.04 -7.86 14.24
CA THR A 164 -9.40 -7.52 13.86
C THR A 164 -9.54 -6.03 13.51
N LYS A 165 -10.56 -5.72 12.70
CA LYS A 165 -10.90 -4.33 12.33
C LYS A 165 -11.31 -3.50 13.54
N SER A 166 -11.95 -4.11 14.55
CA SER A 166 -12.35 -3.44 15.80
C SER A 166 -11.16 -3.05 16.66
N GLU A 167 -10.17 -3.93 16.83
CA GLU A 167 -8.91 -3.61 17.50
C GLU A 167 -8.21 -2.43 16.83
N LEU A 168 -8.14 -2.44 15.49
CA LEU A 168 -7.52 -1.35 14.74
C LEU A 168 -8.25 -0.02 14.94
N LYS A 169 -9.59 -0.03 15.01
CA LYS A 169 -10.38 1.16 15.34
C LYS A 169 -10.09 1.68 16.73
N VAL A 170 -9.94 0.80 17.72
CA VAL A 170 -9.58 1.19 19.10
C VAL A 170 -8.17 1.79 19.14
N LEU A 171 -7.21 1.19 18.42
CA LEU A 171 -5.83 1.68 18.34
C LEU A 171 -5.75 3.05 17.67
N LEU A 172 -6.44 3.25 16.55
CA LEU A 172 -6.35 4.48 15.76
C LEU A 172 -7.32 5.58 16.20
N GLY A 173 -8.37 5.24 16.94
CA GLY A 173 -9.38 6.19 17.41
C GLY A 173 -9.98 7.01 16.26
N GLU A 174 -10.03 8.32 16.44
CA GLU A 174 -10.52 9.28 15.43
C GLU A 174 -9.72 9.27 14.12
N HIS A 175 -8.45 8.87 14.16
CA HIS A 175 -7.59 8.83 12.97
C HIS A 175 -7.83 7.59 12.08
N TYR A 176 -8.64 6.62 12.55
CA TYR A 176 -8.88 5.37 11.84
C TYR A 176 -9.31 5.61 10.38
N GLY A 177 -10.33 6.45 10.17
CA GLY A 177 -10.90 6.69 8.85
C GLY A 177 -9.90 7.32 7.88
N GLY A 178 -9.18 8.35 8.32
CA GLY A 178 -8.22 9.02 7.45
C GLY A 178 -6.95 8.21 7.18
N VAL A 179 -6.41 7.51 8.18
CA VAL A 179 -5.22 6.66 7.99
C VAL A 179 -5.54 5.50 7.05
N THR A 180 -6.66 4.79 7.27
CA THR A 180 -7.06 3.70 6.39
C THR A 180 -7.46 4.18 5.01
N GLY A 181 -8.13 5.33 4.89
CA GLY A 181 -8.49 5.91 3.59
C GLY A 181 -7.27 6.28 2.74
N VAL A 182 -6.25 6.88 3.35
CA VAL A 182 -5.00 7.18 2.65
C VAL A 182 -4.27 5.91 2.23
N LEU A 183 -4.15 4.94 3.14
CA LEU A 183 -3.48 3.66 2.85
C LEU A 183 -4.27 2.77 1.88
N GLN A 184 -5.58 2.96 1.73
CA GLN A 184 -6.39 2.31 0.69
C GLN A 184 -6.39 3.11 -0.62
N GLY A 185 -5.76 4.29 -0.65
CA GLY A 185 -5.69 5.14 -1.83
C GLY A 185 -7.01 5.82 -2.18
N THR A 186 -8.01 5.79 -1.29
CA THR A 186 -9.28 6.50 -1.43
C THR A 186 -9.13 7.99 -1.09
N MET A 187 -8.18 8.34 -0.22
CA MET A 187 -7.80 9.72 0.10
C MET A 187 -6.42 10.07 -0.46
N ARG A 188 -6.23 11.34 -0.87
CA ARG A 188 -4.95 11.82 -1.42
C ARG A 188 -3.93 12.16 -0.33
N LYS A 189 -4.40 12.70 0.79
CA LYS A 189 -3.58 13.13 1.92
C LYS A 189 -4.41 13.03 3.19
N TYR A 190 -3.74 12.75 4.30
CA TYR A 190 -4.36 12.82 5.61
C TYR A 190 -4.33 14.27 6.10
N ASP A 191 -5.50 14.83 6.41
CA ASP A 191 -5.62 16.11 7.09
C ASP A 191 -6.07 15.88 8.54
N PRO A 192 -5.18 16.10 9.55
CA PRO A 192 -5.54 15.98 10.95
C PRO A 192 -6.70 16.89 11.36
N SER A 193 -6.90 18.02 10.68
CA SER A 193 -7.99 18.96 10.98
C SER A 193 -9.38 18.40 10.67
N GLN A 194 -9.46 17.32 9.90
CA GLN A 194 -10.72 16.66 9.55
C GLN A 194 -11.02 15.44 10.45
N ALA A 195 -10.21 15.18 11.48
CA ALA A 195 -10.54 14.17 12.47
C ALA A 195 -11.88 14.53 13.13
N GLN A 196 -12.92 13.74 12.86
CA GLN A 196 -14.21 13.97 13.50
C GLN A 196 -14.11 13.51 14.96
N PRO A 197 -14.43 14.37 15.94
CA PRO A 197 -14.58 13.91 17.30
C PRO A 197 -15.66 12.85 17.30
N VAL A 198 -15.30 11.63 17.69
CA VAL A 198 -16.26 10.56 17.96
C VAL A 198 -17.12 11.04 19.13
N ALA A 199 -18.20 11.72 18.79
CA ALA A 199 -19.18 12.19 19.74
C ALA A 199 -19.61 10.98 20.59
N GLY A 200 -19.23 11.00 21.86
CA GLY A 200 -19.65 9.99 22.81
C GLY A 200 -21.16 9.87 22.74
N THR A 201 -21.64 8.68 22.39
CA THR A 201 -23.06 8.34 22.44
C THR A 201 -23.56 8.64 23.84
N SER A 202 -24.19 9.80 24.00
CA SER A 202 -24.89 10.17 25.22
C SER A 202 -26.15 9.31 25.27
N SER A 203 -26.02 8.15 25.93
CA SER A 203 -27.16 7.30 26.28
C SER A 203 -28.12 8.08 27.16
N ASN A 204 -29.21 8.58 26.58
CA ASN A 204 -30.48 8.85 27.26
C ASN A 204 -31.57 9.14 26.22
N ALA A 205 -32.34 8.13 25.83
CA ALA A 205 -33.74 8.30 25.44
C ALA A 205 -34.44 6.92 25.40
N ALA A 206 -35.53 6.83 26.15
CA ALA A 206 -36.27 5.63 26.48
C ALA A 206 -36.90 4.90 25.27
N GLU A 207 -36.99 3.59 25.45
CA GLU A 207 -37.56 2.56 24.57
C GLU A 207 -39.11 2.54 24.62
N PRO A 208 -39.82 2.54 23.47
CA PRO A 208 -41.19 2.03 23.36
C PRO A 208 -41.22 0.59 22.79
N PRO A 209 -42.22 -0.23 23.17
CA PRO A 209 -42.20 -1.68 22.92
C PRO A 209 -42.54 -2.10 21.48
N ALA A 210 -41.64 -2.91 20.93
CA ALA A 210 -41.78 -4.11 20.10
C ALA A 210 -42.86 -4.20 18.99
N LYS A 211 -42.40 -4.29 17.73
CA LYS A 211 -42.97 -5.19 16.71
C LYS A 211 -41.88 -6.03 16.03
N ARG A 212 -41.97 -7.34 16.28
CA ARG A 212 -41.06 -8.41 15.83
C ARG A 212 -41.19 -8.62 14.32
N ARG A 213 -40.17 -8.24 13.54
CA ARG A 213 -40.05 -8.59 12.11
C ARG A 213 -38.89 -9.57 11.93
N LYS A 214 -39.20 -10.73 11.35
CA LYS A 214 -38.26 -11.83 11.07
C LYS A 214 -37.40 -11.42 9.86
N VAL A 215 -36.11 -11.22 10.05
CA VAL A 215 -35.15 -10.95 8.97
C VAL A 215 -34.27 -12.18 8.80
N VAL A 216 -34.30 -12.73 7.59
CA VAL A 216 -33.43 -13.80 7.10
C VAL A 216 -32.08 -13.16 6.79
N VAL A 217 -31.01 -13.66 7.42
CA VAL A 217 -29.64 -13.18 7.20
C VAL A 217 -28.97 -14.14 6.24
N ASP A 218 -28.58 -13.63 5.08
CA ASP A 218 -27.79 -14.33 4.06
C ASP A 218 -26.29 -14.11 4.34
N PRO A 219 -25.49 -15.16 4.61
CA PRO A 219 -24.12 -15.02 5.08
C PRO A 219 -23.11 -15.16 3.93
N THR A 220 -23.02 -14.17 3.03
CA THR A 220 -21.85 -14.10 2.13
C THR A 220 -21.50 -12.67 1.72
N THR A 221 -20.65 -12.01 2.49
CA THR A 221 -19.90 -10.84 1.99
C THR A 221 -18.49 -10.89 2.54
N ILE A 222 -17.66 -11.72 1.90
CA ILE A 222 -16.21 -11.69 2.03
C ILE A 222 -15.75 -10.45 1.25
N ILE A 223 -15.15 -9.49 1.96
CA ILE A 223 -14.51 -8.33 1.34
C ILE A 223 -13.18 -8.82 0.76
N ASP A 224 -13.13 -8.97 -0.56
CA ASP A 224 -11.93 -9.33 -1.30
C ASP A 224 -11.07 -8.07 -1.50
N LEU A 225 -9.81 -8.16 -1.08
CA LEU A 225 -8.77 -7.15 -1.31
C LEU A 225 -7.64 -7.83 -2.08
N THR A 226 -7.85 -8.02 -3.38
CA THR A 226 -6.87 -8.54 -4.34
C THR A 226 -6.52 -7.51 -5.40
#